data_AF-A0A2M7IIB6-F1
#
_entry.id   AF-A0A2M7IIB6-F1
#
_cell.length_a   1.000
_cell.length_b   1.000
_cell.length_c   1.000
_cell.angle_alpha   90.00
_cell.angle_beta   90.00
_cell.angle_gamma   90.00
#
_symmetry.space_group_name_H-M   'P 1'
#
loop_
_entity.id
_entity.type
_entity.pdbx_description
1 polymer ?
#
loop_
_entity_poly.entity_id
_entity_poly.type
_entity_poly.pdbx_seq_one_letter_code
_entity_poly.pdbx_strand_id
1 'polypeptide(L)' 'MPRMISWKRLIQNFRKLGFEGPYSGGRHLFMKKGALKVHIPSKHKGDISAGLVNEILRQAGIDKEEWDKL' A
#
# COMPACT_ATOMS: atom_id res chain seq x y z
N MET A 1 -6.91 5.86 -11.40
CA MET A 1 -7.23 4.41 -11.19
C MET A 1 -5.95 3.63 -10.93
N PRO A 2 -5.89 2.73 -9.92
CA PRO A 2 -4.66 1.98 -9.69
C PRO A 2 -4.40 1.00 -10.82
N ARG A 3 -3.20 1.11 -11.40
CA ARG A 3 -2.65 0.19 -12.37
C ARG A 3 -1.91 -0.93 -11.65
N MET A 4 -1.45 -1.93 -12.38
CA MET A 4 -0.45 -2.86 -11.84
C MET A 4 0.80 -2.07 -11.43
N ILE A 5 1.28 -2.29 -10.20
CA ILE A 5 2.46 -1.61 -9.67
C ILE A 5 3.37 -2.59 -8.96
N SER A 6 4.67 -2.30 -8.96
CA SER A 6 5.62 -3.07 -8.17
C SER A 6 5.44 -2.82 -6.68
N TRP A 7 5.80 -3.81 -5.87
CA TRP A 7 5.80 -3.70 -4.41
C TRP A 7 6.59 -2.48 -3.89
N LYS A 8 7.72 -2.18 -4.53
CA LYS A 8 8.53 -1.00 -4.19
C LYS A 8 7.76 0.30 -4.42
N ARG A 9 7.03 0.41 -5.54
CA ARG A 9 6.23 1.59 -5.87
C ARG A 9 5.05 1.76 -4.93
N LEU A 10 4.39 0.65 -4.54
CA LEU A 10 3.35 0.67 -3.52
C LEU A 10 3.86 1.30 -2.22
N ILE A 11 5.01 0.85 -1.71
CA ILE A 11 5.59 1.38 -0.46
C ILE A 11 6.01 2.84 -0.61
N GLN A 12 6.63 3.22 -1.72
CA GLN A 12 7.02 4.61 -1.96
C GLN A 12 5.82 5.55 -1.93
N ASN A 13 4.73 5.18 -2.59
CA ASN A 13 3.50 5.98 -2.60
C ASN A 13 2.85 6.04 -1.21
N PHE A 14 2.76 4.92 -0.49
CA PHE A 14 2.27 4.92 0.89
C PHE A 14 3.11 5.83 1.80
N ARG A 15 4.44 5.86 1.63
CA ARG A 15 5.31 6.80 2.34
C ARG A 15 5.03 8.26 1.99
N LYS A 16 4.81 8.59 0.71
CA LYS A 16 4.39 9.94 0.28
C LYS A 16 3.07 10.36 0.94
N LEU A 17 2.16 9.40 1.15
CA LEU A 17 0.89 9.59 1.85
C LEU A 17 1.00 9.66 3.38
N GLY A 18 2.22 9.65 3.92
CA GLY A 18 2.47 9.76 5.35
C GLY A 18 2.37 8.43 6.12
N PHE A 19 2.39 7.28 5.44
CA PHE A 19 2.52 6.00 6.12
C PHE A 19 3.98 5.65 6.42
N GLU A 20 4.21 5.08 7.59
CA GLU A 20 5.50 4.57 8.06
C GLU A 20 5.61 3.05 7.86
N GLY A 21 6.85 2.56 7.76
CA GLY A 21 7.16 1.14 7.58
C GLY A 21 7.78 0.79 6.20
N PRO A 22 7.62 -0.45 5.71
CA PRO A 22 6.82 -1.54 6.28
C PRO A 22 7.44 -2.15 7.53
N TYR A 23 6.58 -2.61 8.44
CA TYR A 23 6.93 -3.36 9.64
C TYR A 23 6.57 -4.83 9.48
N SER A 24 7.33 -5.71 10.12
CA SER A 24 7.02 -7.14 10.19
C SER A 24 6.02 -7.39 11.33
N GLY A 25 4.85 -7.93 11.01
CA GLY A 25 3.82 -8.33 11.98
C GLY A 25 3.74 -9.84 12.19
N GLY A 26 4.86 -10.55 12.05
CA GLY A 26 4.90 -12.00 12.00
C GLY A 26 4.79 -12.50 10.56
N ARG A 27 3.64 -13.08 10.18
CA ARG A 27 3.43 -13.68 8.85
C ARG A 27 3.22 -12.67 7.72
N HIS A 28 2.84 -11.43 8.05
CA HIS A 28 2.51 -10.39 7.07
C HIS A 28 3.18 -9.06 7.39
N LEU A 29 3.46 -8.28 6.34
CA LEU A 29 3.93 -6.91 6.46
C LEU A 29 2.76 -5.95 6.67
N PHE A 30 3.03 -4.83 7.30
CA PHE A 30 2.06 -3.75 7.42
C PHE A 30 2.72 -2.37 7.40
N MET A 31 1.97 -1.36 7.03
CA MET A 31 2.34 0.06 7.16
C MET A 31 1.36 0.74 8.11
N LYS A 32 1.79 1.81 8.78
CA LYS A 32 0.97 2.53 9.76
C LYS A 32 0.91 4.03 9.46
N LYS A 33 -0.20 4.69 9.80
CA LYS A 33 -0.32 6.15 9.79
C LYS A 33 -1.10 6.55 11.05
N GLY A 34 -0.39 6.99 12.08
CA GLY A 34 -0.97 7.16 13.43
C GLY A 34 -1.51 5.83 13.96
N ALA A 35 -2.80 5.78 14.30
CA ALA A 35 -3.49 4.57 14.76
C ALA A 35 -3.91 3.62 13.63
N LEU A 36 -3.91 4.09 12.38
CA LEU A 36 -4.32 3.27 11.23
C LEU A 36 -3.21 2.29 10.85
N LYS A 37 -3.57 1.02 10.66
CA LYS A 37 -2.67 -0.07 10.26
C LYS A 37 -3.21 -0.74 9.00
N VAL A 38 -2.38 -0.84 7.97
CA VAL A 38 -2.74 -1.39 6.66
C VAL A 38 -1.81 -2.56 6.35
N HIS A 39 -2.38 -3.73 6.08
CA HIS A 39 -1.61 -4.90 5.67
C HIS A 39 -1.10 -4.74 4.25
N ILE A 40 0.17 -5.05 4.03
CA ILE A 40 0.82 -4.96 2.72
C ILE A 40 1.28 -6.36 2.32
N PRO A 41 1.12 -6.77 1.05
CA PRO A 41 1.61 -8.06 0.58
C PRO A 41 3.11 -8.19 0.81
N SER A 42 3.59 -9.42 0.98
CA SER A 42 5.02 -9.71 0.99
C SER A 42 5.67 -9.32 -0.34
N LYS A 43 6.98 -9.08 -0.32
CA LYS A 43 7.76 -8.83 -1.51
C LYS A 43 7.76 -10.09 -2.40
N HIS A 44 7.04 -10.04 -3.53
CA HIS A 44 7.06 -11.08 -4.56
C HIS A 44 7.83 -10.59 -5.81
N LYS A 45 8.15 -11.52 -6.73
CA LYS A 45 8.84 -11.19 -7.99
C LYS A 45 7.96 -10.47 -9.03
N GLY A 46 6.63 -10.46 -8.84
CA GLY A 46 5.67 -9.87 -9.78
C GLY A 46 5.04 -8.57 -9.29
N ASP A 47 4.38 -7.88 -10.20
CA ASP A 47 3.56 -6.70 -9.90
C ASP A 47 2.31 -7.08 -9.11
N ILE A 48 1.86 -6.13 -8.31
CA ILE A 48 0.63 -6.21 -7.52
C ILE A 48 -0.53 -5.85 -8.46
N SER A 49 -1.55 -6.71 -8.50
CA SER A 49 -2.72 -6.49 -9.34
C SER A 49 -3.45 -5.20 -8.96
N ALA A 50 -4.04 -4.53 -9.96
CA ALA A 50 -4.86 -3.33 -9.74
C ALA A 50 -5.99 -3.55 -8.72
N GLY A 51 -6.58 -4.76 -8.71
CA GLY A 51 -7.61 -5.15 -7.75
C GLY A 51 -7.08 -5.19 -6.31
N LEU A 52 -5.92 -5.80 -6.08
CA LEU A 52 -5.31 -5.85 -4.74
C LEU A 52 -4.86 -4.46 -4.28
N VAL A 53 -4.34 -3.63 -5.18
CA VAL A 53 -4.04 -2.22 -4.84
C VAL A 53 -5.31 -1.47 -4.42
N ASN A 54 -6.42 -1.62 -5.16
CA ASN A 54 -7.70 -0.99 -4.80
C ASN A 54 -8.18 -1.41 -3.40
N GLU A 55 -8.10 -2.70 -3.08
CA GLU A 55 -8.49 -3.20 -1.75
C GLU A 55 -7.62 -2.60 -0.64
N ILE A 56 -6.31 -2.53 -0.86
CA ILE A 56 -5.36 -1.93 0.08
C ILE A 56 -5.66 -0.44 0.28
N LEU A 57 -5.96 0.32 -0.78
CA LEU A 57 -6.33 1.74 -0.68
C LEU A 57 -7.64 1.92 0.09
N ARG A 58 -8.63 1.05 -0.15
CA ARG A 58 -9.91 1.07 0.57
C ARG A 58 -9.72 0.82 2.06
N GLN A 59 -8.90 -0.17 2.44
CA GLN A 59 -8.56 -0.43 3.85
C GLN A 59 -7.77 0.71 4.49
N ALA A 60 -6.97 1.42 3.70
CA ALA A 60 -6.20 2.56 4.12
C ALA A 60 -7.02 3.87 4.19
N GLY A 61 -8.28 3.86 3.76
CA GLY A 61 -9.10 5.08 3.65
C GLY A 61 -8.53 6.11 2.68
N ILE A 62 -7.73 5.67 1.70
CA ILE A 62 -7.12 6.55 0.69
C ILE A 62 -8.07 6.64 -0.50
N ASP A 63 -8.42 7.87 -0.88
CA ASP A 63 -9.22 8.09 -2.07
C ASP A 63 -8.43 7.80 -3.36
N LYS A 64 -9.14 7.31 -4.39
CA LYS A 64 -8.52 6.96 -5.67
C LYS A 64 -7.96 8.18 -6.40
N GLU A 65 -8.57 9.35 -6.24
CA GLU A 65 -8.11 10.61 -6.82
C GLU A 65 -6.85 11.11 -6.12
N GLU A 66 -6.78 10.97 -4.79
CA GLU A 66 -5.57 11.25 -4.02
C GLU A 66 -4.41 10.37 -4.48
N TRP A 67 -4.69 9.08 -4.71
CA TRP A 67 -3.70 8.14 -5.24
C TRP A 67 -3.24 8.46 -6.67
N ASP A 68 -4.14 8.94 -7.53
CA ASP A 68 -3.83 9.26 -8.94
C ASP A 68 -2.90 10.48 -9.08
N LYS A 69 -2.91 11.37 -8.08
CA LYS A 69 -2.07 12.58 -8.03
C LYS A 69 -0.61 12.34 -7.58
N LEU A 70 -0.21 11.09 -7.27
CA LEU A 70 1.11 10.72 -6.72
C LEU A 70 2.18 10.31 -7.75
#